data_AF-A0A380QBN4-F1
#
_entry.id   AF-A0A380QBN4-F1
#
_cell.length_a   1.000
_cell.length_b   1.000
_cell.length_c   1.000
_cell.angle_alpha   90.00
_cell.angle_beta   90.00
_cell.angle_gamma   90.00
#
_symmetry.space_group_name_H-M   'P 1'
#
loop_
_entity.id
_entity.type
_entity.pdbx_description
1 polymer ?
#
loop_
_entity_poly.entity_id
_entity_poly.type
_entity_poly.pdbx_seq_one_letter_code
_entity_poly.pdbx_strand_id
1 'polypeptide(L)'
;MTWANKSKKEQTNELAKAYADIATKTGGCVAPVGLAFSRAIELYPEIDLYHSDGNPPSLAGTSLATCVLFATIYDQSPVGGALPVDSDMTA
;
A
#
# COMPACT_ATOMS: atom_id res chain seq x y z
N MET A 1 -3.10 6.31 3.48
CA MET A 1 -1.98 6.14 4.44
C MET A 1 -0.85 5.43 3.73
N THR A 2 0.36 5.98 3.78
CA THR A 2 1.56 5.39 3.14
C THR A 2 2.08 4.18 3.92
N TRP A 3 3.16 3.56 3.44
CA TRP A 3 3.82 2.40 4.05
C TRP A 3 5.12 2.81 4.77
N ALA A 4 5.57 1.99 5.72
CA ALA A 4 6.84 2.18 6.38
C ALA A 4 8.03 1.77 5.47
N ASN A 5 9.20 2.37 5.71
CA ASN A 5 10.43 1.95 5.05
C ASN A 5 10.75 0.48 5.39
N LYS A 6 11.38 -0.25 4.46
CA LYS A 6 11.77 -1.66 4.60
C LYS A 6 12.54 -1.95 5.90
N SER A 7 13.32 -0.97 6.39
CA SER A 7 14.12 -1.07 7.61
C SER A 7 13.38 -0.68 8.91
N LYS A 8 12.13 -0.19 8.82
CA LYS A 8 11.33 0.28 9.97
C LYS A 8 9.89 -0.23 9.93
N LYS A 9 9.69 -1.49 9.60
CA LYS A 9 8.36 -2.12 9.42
C LYS A 9 7.45 -1.94 10.64
N GLU A 10 8.04 -1.91 11.84
CA GLU A 10 7.38 -1.70 13.13
C GLU A 10 6.59 -0.37 13.19
N GLN A 11 7.02 0.65 12.45
CA GLN A 11 6.37 1.97 12.45
C GLN A 11 5.02 1.97 11.71
N THR A 12 4.68 0.91 10.98
CA THR A 12 3.42 0.81 10.23
C THR A 12 2.21 0.99 11.15
N ASN A 13 2.24 0.41 12.35
CA ASN A 13 1.14 0.49 13.31
C ASN A 13 0.99 1.90 13.90
N GLU A 14 2.10 2.57 14.19
CA GLU A 14 2.09 3.96 14.67
C GLU A 14 1.54 4.91 13.60
N LEU A 15 1.97 4.72 12.35
CA LEU A 15 1.47 5.47 11.21
C LEU A 15 -0.02 5.24 11.02
N ALA A 16 -0.48 3.98 11.08
CA ALA A 16 -1.88 3.64 10.97
C ALA A 16 -2.74 4.31 12.03
N LYS A 17 -2.27 4.28 13.28
CA LYS A 17 -2.94 4.97 14.38
C LYS A 17 -3.02 6.48 14.14
N ALA A 18 -1.92 7.12 13.74
CA ALA A 18 -1.90 8.56 13.49
C ALA A 18 -2.88 8.98 12.37
N TYR A 19 -2.94 8.22 11.27
CA TYR A 19 -3.89 8.48 10.19
C TYR A 19 -5.34 8.24 10.62
N ALA A 20 -5.62 7.18 11.38
CA ALA A 20 -6.95 6.90 11.90
C ALA A 20 -7.45 7.98 12.86
N ASP A 21 -6.57 8.48 13.74
CA ASP A 21 -6.88 9.56 14.68
C ASP A 21 -7.23 10.86 13.94
N ILE A 22 -6.49 11.20 12.88
CA ILE A 22 -6.78 12.38 12.06
C ILE A 22 -8.10 12.22 11.32
N ALA A 23 -8.34 11.06 10.70
CA ALA A 23 -9.57 10.79 9.96
C ALA A 23 -10.81 10.85 10.87
N THR A 24 -10.70 10.32 12.09
CA THR A 24 -11.77 10.44 13.10
C THR A 24 -12.06 11.90 13.44
N LYS A 25 -11.04 12.75 13.56
CA LYS A 25 -11.19 14.18 13.87
C LYS A 25 -11.75 14.99 12.70
N THR A 26 -11.47 14.60 11.46
CA THR A 26 -11.88 15.33 10.26
C THR A 26 -13.14 14.78 9.60
N GLY A 27 -13.64 13.62 10.04
CA GLY A 27 -14.70 12.89 9.34
C GLY A 27 -14.22 12.29 8.01
N GLY A 28 -12.90 12.12 7.84
CA GLY A 28 -12.29 11.56 6.64
C GLY A 28 -12.26 10.03 6.61
N CYS A 29 -11.85 9.48 5.47
CA CYS A 29 -11.58 8.04 5.30
C CYS A 29 -10.08 7.82 5.03
N VAL A 30 -9.55 6.68 5.45
CA VAL A 30 -8.15 6.29 5.24
C VAL A 30 -8.09 4.98 4.49
N ALA A 31 -7.50 5.01 3.28
CA ALA A 31 -7.10 3.78 2.61
C ALA A 31 -5.90 3.14 3.35
N PRO A 32 -6.01 1.89 3.84
CA PRO A 32 -5.02 1.25 4.71
C PRO A 32 -3.85 0.62 3.93
N VAL A 33 -3.27 1.33 2.96
CA VAL A 33 -2.23 0.79 2.06
C VAL A 33 -1.02 0.27 2.82
N GLY A 34 -0.50 1.02 3.79
CA GLY A 34 0.65 0.58 4.60
C GLY A 34 0.42 -0.71 5.40
N LEU A 35 -0.79 -0.92 5.92
CA LEU A 35 -1.15 -2.15 6.64
C LEU A 35 -1.23 -3.34 5.69
N ALA A 36 -1.81 -3.14 4.50
CA ALA A 36 -1.83 -4.16 3.45
C ALA A 36 -0.40 -4.52 3.00
N PHE A 37 0.47 -3.52 2.90
CA PHE A 37 1.89 -3.69 2.56
C PHE A 37 2.63 -4.54 3.61
N SER A 38 2.47 -4.23 4.90
CA SER A 38 3.07 -5.01 5.99
C SER A 38 2.59 -6.45 5.99
N ARG A 39 1.28 -6.65 5.83
CA ARG A 39 0.67 -7.99 5.77
C ARG A 39 1.15 -8.79 4.56
N ALA A 40 1.31 -8.16 3.41
CA ALA A 40 1.80 -8.83 2.21
C ALA A 40 3.25 -9.28 2.36
N ILE A 41 4.11 -8.47 2.99
CA ILE A 41 5.50 -8.85 3.31
C ILE A 41 5.57 -10.04 4.27
N GLU A 42 4.66 -10.11 5.24
CA GLU A 42 4.60 -11.21 6.22
C GLU A 42 4.10 -12.52 5.60
N LEU A 43 3.10 -12.44 4.72
CA LEU A 43 2.47 -13.62 4.11
C LEU A 43 3.21 -14.14 2.87
N TYR A 44 3.83 -13.25 2.10
CA TYR A 44 4.45 -13.55 0.81
C TYR A 44 5.84 -12.90 0.72
N PRO A 45 6.81 -13.33 1.54
CA PRO A 45 8.15 -12.74 1.59
C PRO A 45 8.93 -12.85 0.26
N GLU A 46 8.51 -13.72 -0.65
CA GLU A 46 9.06 -13.88 -2.00
C GLU A 46 8.70 -12.73 -2.96
N ILE A 47 7.67 -11.94 -2.65
CA ILE A 47 7.24 -10.80 -3.46
C ILE A 47 7.96 -9.53 -2.95
N ASP A 48 8.90 -8.98 -3.73
CA ASP A 48 9.51 -7.69 -3.35
C ASP A 48 8.57 -6.54 -3.74
N LEU A 49 7.94 -5.96 -2.73
CA LEU A 49 7.10 -4.78 -2.89
C LEU A 49 7.91 -3.48 -2.99
N TYR A 50 9.22 -3.53 -2.72
CA TYR A 50 10.14 -2.40 -2.85
C TYR A 50 10.92 -2.51 -4.15
N HIS A 51 11.23 -1.37 -4.77
CA HIS A 51 12.09 -1.34 -5.96
C HIS A 51 13.56 -1.58 -5.55
N SER A 52 14.38 -2.07 -6.48
CA SER A 52 15.79 -2.43 -6.24
C SER A 52 16.69 -1.25 -5.86
N ASP A 53 16.28 -0.02 -6.17
CA ASP A 53 16.95 1.23 -5.80
C ASP A 53 16.58 1.71 -4.38
N GLY A 54 15.70 0.97 -3.68
CA GLY A 54 15.22 1.31 -2.35
C GLY A 54 14.08 2.35 -2.33
N ASN A 55 13.66 2.89 -3.49
CA ASN A 55 12.52 3.79 -3.61
C ASN A 55 11.23 2.97 -3.79
N PRO A 56 10.24 3.12 -2.89
CA PRO A 56 9.00 2.41 -3.05
C PRO A 56 7.97 3.18 -3.91
N PRO A 57 7.01 2.47 -4.52
CA PRO A 57 6.85 1.01 -4.56
C PRO A 57 7.40 0.36 -5.85
N SER A 58 7.70 -0.94 -5.81
CA SER A 58 7.89 -1.75 -7.04
C SER A 58 6.59 -1.84 -7.85
N LEU A 59 6.61 -2.47 -9.02
CA LEU A 59 5.37 -2.73 -9.77
C LEU A 59 4.35 -3.53 -8.93
N ALA A 60 4.82 -4.55 -8.20
CA ALA A 60 3.99 -5.33 -7.29
C ALA A 60 3.44 -4.46 -6.13
N GLY A 61 4.28 -3.59 -5.55
CA GLY A 61 3.86 -2.64 -4.53
C GLY A 61 2.82 -1.63 -5.03
N THR A 62 2.98 -1.14 -6.27
CA THR A 62 2.05 -0.20 -6.92
C THR A 62 0.72 -0.88 -7.21
N SER A 63 0.76 -2.14 -7.65
CA SER A 63 -0.42 -2.98 -7.87
C SER A 63 -1.22 -3.13 -6.58
N LEU A 64 -0.54 -3.51 -5.49
CA LEU A 64 -1.16 -3.66 -4.18
C LEU A 64 -1.79 -2.35 -3.68
N ALA A 65 -1.05 -1.24 -3.80
CA ALA A 65 -1.57 0.09 -3.42
C ALA A 65 -2.81 0.47 -4.22
N THR A 66 -2.81 0.21 -5.53
CA THR A 66 -3.95 0.45 -6.42
C THR A 66 -5.16 -0.37 -6.01
N CYS A 67 -5.00 -1.67 -5.74
CA CYS A 67 -6.08 -2.54 -5.27
C CYS A 67 -6.71 -2.03 -3.97
N VAL A 68 -5.90 -1.60 -3.01
CA VAL A 68 -6.39 -1.07 -1.72
C VAL A 68 -7.12 0.25 -1.91
N LEU A 69 -6.60 1.15 -2.76
CA LEU A 69 -7.26 2.42 -3.08
C LEU A 69 -8.59 2.20 -3.80
N PHE A 70 -8.61 1.33 -4.80
CA PHE A 70 -9.83 0.96 -5.52
C PHE A 70 -10.89 0.43 -4.55
N ALA A 71 -10.54 -0.54 -3.71
CA ALA A 71 -11.46 -1.09 -2.72
C ALA A 71 -11.97 -0.03 -1.74
N THR A 72 -11.10 0.91 -1.33
CA THR A 72 -11.49 1.98 -0.38
C THR A 72 -12.43 3.00 -1.02
N ILE A 73 -12.19 3.38 -2.28
CA ILE A 73 -12.97 4.41 -2.99
C ILE A 73 -14.32 3.87 -3.47
N TYR A 74 -14.32 2.66 -4.03
CA TYR A 74 -15.48 2.08 -4.69
C TYR A 74 -16.27 1.09 -3.83
N ASP A 75 -15.74 0.71 -2.66
CA ASP A 75 -16.31 -0.33 -1.80
C ASP A 75 -16.55 -1.65 -2.55
N GLN A 76 -15.62 -1.98 -3.45
CA GLN A 76 -15.69 -3.14 -4.33
C GLN A 76 -14.43 -3.99 -4.23
N SER A 77 -14.59 -5.30 -4.46
CA SER A 77 -13.45 -6.19 -4.54
C SER A 77 -12.57 -5.84 -5.76
N PRO A 78 -11.25 -5.69 -5.59
CA PRO A 78 -10.33 -5.49 -6.71
C PRO A 78 -10.03 -6.79 -7.49
N VAL A 79 -10.54 -7.95 -7.03
CA VAL A 79 -10.33 -9.25 -7.68
C VAL A 79 -11.02 -9.28 -9.04
N GLY A 80 -10.30 -9.74 -10.07
CA GLY A 80 -10.79 -9.76 -11.45
C GLY A 80 -10.54 -8.45 -12.21
N GLY A 81 -9.87 -7.47 -11.59
CA GLY A 81 -9.39 -6.27 -12.27
C GLY A 81 -8.23 -6.56 -13.25
N ALA A 82 -8.02 -5.65 -14.19
CA ALA A 82 -6.89 -5.73 -15.12
C ALA A 82 -5.56 -5.61 -14.37
N LEU A 83 -4.56 -6.39 -14.79
CA LEU A 83 -3.21 -6.27 -14.26
C LEU A 83 -2.59 -4.95 -14.73
N PRO A 84 -1.83 -4.25 -13.87
CA PRO A 84 -1.07 -3.10 -14.31
C PRO A 84 -0.06 -3.57 -15.36
N VAL A 85 -0.11 -2.94 -16.52
CA VAL A 85 0.81 -3.18 -17.61
C VAL A 85 2.04 -2.32 -17.33
N ASP A 86 3.23 -2.91 -17.40
CA ASP A 86 4.48 -2.18 -17.30
C ASP A 86 4.64 -1.31 -18.57
N SER A 87 4.08 -0.10 -18.52
CA SER A 87 4.45 0.95 -19.46
C SER A 87 5.72 1.55 -18.90
N ASP A 88 6.87 1.19 -19.48
CA ASP A 88 8.19 1.78 -19.20
C ASP A 88 8.05 3.25 -18.76
N MET A 89 8.05 3.48 -17.45
CA MET A 89 8.14 4.82 -16.88
C MET A 89 9.63 5.19 -16.91
N THR A 90 10.17 5.31 -18.12
CA THR A 90 11.41 6.05 -18.33
C THR A 90 11.11 7.51 -18.00
N ALA A 91 11.60 7.94 -16.84
CA ALA A 91 11.70 9.35 -16.47
C ALA A 91 12.73 10.07 -17.37
#